data_AF-A0A0K0DKG5-F1
#
_entry.id   AF-A0A0K0DKG5-F1
#
_cell.length_a   1.000
_cell.length_b   1.000
_cell.length_c   1.000
_cell.angle_alpha   90.00
_cell.angle_beta   90.00
_cell.angle_gamma   90.00
#
_symmetry.space_group_name_H-M   'P 1'
#
loop_
_entity.id
_entity.type
_entity.pdbx_description
1 polymer ?
#
loop_
_entity_poly.entity_id
_entity_poly.type
_entity_poly.pdbx_seq_one_letter_code
_entity_poly.pdbx_strand_id
1 'polypeptide(L)' 'MHTSIVHIVDSYKILPPRIAVLRLQLLRHKKITIISSYSPTDAADEYELNAFYYQLEEVICSDKVYHKFVVEASTLE' A
#
# COMPACT_ATOMS: atom_id res chain seq x y z
N MET A 1 -15.69 8.36 -3.49
CA MET A 1 -14.99 7.85 -4.69
C MET A 1 -15.43 8.69 -5.87
N HIS A 2 -14.52 9.37 -6.57
CA HIS A 2 -14.87 10.20 -7.72
C HIS A 2 -15.15 9.31 -8.94
N THR A 3 -16.25 9.53 -9.66
CA THR A 3 -16.71 8.66 -10.77
C THR A 3 -15.68 8.54 -11.89
N SER A 4 -14.77 9.51 -12.02
CA SER A 4 -13.72 9.51 -13.05
C SER A 4 -12.64 8.45 -12.86
N ILE A 5 -12.47 7.86 -11.67
CA ILE A 5 -11.42 6.87 -11.43
C ILE A 5 -11.95 5.44 -11.35
N VAL A 6 -13.26 5.25 -11.24
CA VAL A 6 -13.88 3.92 -11.05
C VAL A 6 -13.53 2.97 -12.20
N HIS A 7 -13.47 3.48 -13.44
CA HIS A 7 -13.19 2.67 -14.63
C HIS A 7 -11.74 2.19 -14.75
N ILE A 8 -10.81 2.73 -13.96
CA ILE A 8 -9.40 2.29 -13.92
C ILE A 8 -9.06 1.50 -12.67
N VAL A 9 -9.98 1.35 -11.70
CA VAL A 9 -9.73 0.52 -10.52
C VAL A 9 -9.85 -0.94 -10.92
N ASP A 10 -8.76 -1.68 -10.79
CA ASP A 10 -8.71 -3.13 -11.01
C ASP A 10 -9.10 -3.88 -9.73
N SER A 11 -8.45 -3.55 -8.61
CA SER A 11 -8.78 -4.15 -7.32
C SER A 11 -8.37 -3.27 -6.15
N TYR A 12 -9.03 -3.50 -5.02
CA TYR A 12 -8.71 -2.85 -3.75
C TYR A 12 -8.73 -3.91 -2.65
N LYS A 13 -7.69 -3.95 -1.82
CA LYS A 13 -7.56 -4.89 -0.70
C LYS A 13 -7.07 -4.14 0.53
N ILE A 14 -7.73 -4.39 1.66
CA ILE A 14 -7.24 -4.00 2.98
C ILE A 14 -6.60 -5.25 3.59
N LEU A 15 -5.34 -5.12 3.98
CA LEU A 15 -4.58 -6.10 4.75
C LEU A 15 -4.50 -5.59 6.19
N PRO A 16 -5.26 -6.19 7.12
CA PRO A 16 -5.26 -5.78 8.51
C PRO A 16 -3.85 -5.87 9.12
N PRO A 17 -3.49 -4.97 10.05
CA PRO A 17 -4.27 -3.83 10.53
C PRO A 17 -4.02 -2.51 9.76
N ARG A 18 -2.94 -2.42 8.97
CA ARG A 18 -2.34 -1.12 8.60
C ARG A 18 -2.02 -0.94 7.13
N ILE A 19 -2.33 -1.90 6.26
CA ILE A 19 -1.93 -1.84 4.84
C ILE A 19 -3.17 -1.84 3.96
N ALA A 20 -3.24 -0.91 3.02
CA ALA A 20 -4.23 -0.87 1.97
C ALA A 20 -3.54 -0.85 0.61
N VAL A 21 -4.04 -1.68 -0.31
CA VAL A 21 -3.48 -1.84 -1.65
C VAL A 21 -4.57 -1.49 -2.65
N LEU A 22 -4.29 -0.51 -3.50
CA LEU A 22 -5.13 -0.13 -4.63
C LEU A 22 -4.38 -0.43 -5.93
N ARG A 23 -4.95 -1.31 -6.75
CA ARG A 23 -4.43 -1.65 -8.07
C ARG A 23 -5.25 -0.92 -9.12
N LEU A 24 -4.56 -0.19 -9.98
CA LEU A 24 -5.12 0.58 -11.08
C LEU A 24 -4.63 0.01 -12.41
N GLN A 25 -5.56 -0.15 -13.34
CA GLN A 25 -5.31 -0.52 -14.72
C GLN A 25 -5.68 0.65 -15.64
N LEU A 26 -4.67 1.42 -16.07
CA LEU A 26 -4.89 2.60 -16.91
C LEU A 26 -5.16 2.21 -18.37
N LEU A 27 -4.29 1.38 -18.94
CA LEU A 27 -4.35 0.87 -20.32
C LEU A 27 -3.82 -0.57 -20.34
N ARG A 28 -4.04 -1.31 -21.43
CA ARG A 28 -3.76 -2.78 -21.55
C ARG A 28 -2.39 -3.26 -21.02
N HIS A 29 -1.39 -2.39 -20.88
CA HIS A 29 -0.05 -2.75 -20.41
C HIS A 29 0.49 -1.90 -19.25
N LYS A 30 -0.26 -0.91 -18.75
CA LYS A 30 0.19 -0.05 -17.64
C LYS A 30 -0.64 -0.32 -16.39
N LYS A 31 -0.01 -0.97 -15.42
CA LYS A 31 -0.53 -1.22 -14.08
C LYS A 31 0.17 -0.30 -13.08
N ILE A 32 -0.60 0.29 -12.17
CA ILE A 32 -0.07 1.04 -11.04
C ILE A 32 -0.61 0.38 -9.77
N THR A 33 0.27 0.10 -8.82
CA THR A 33 -0.11 -0.31 -7.48
C THR A 33 0.21 0.83 -6.52
N ILE A 34 -0.80 1.30 -5.81
CA ILE A 34 -0.67 2.28 -4.73
C ILE A 34 -0.80 1.51 -3.42
N ILE A 35 0.25 1.56 -2.60
CA ILE A 35 0.28 0.96 -1.27
C ILE A 35 0.22 2.11 -0.27
N SER A 36 -0.85 2.16 0.51
CA SER A 36 -0.96 3.05 1.66
C SER A 36 -0.75 2.22 2.91
N SER A 37 0.22 2.59 3.73
CA SER A 37 0.47 1.93 5.02
C SER A 37 0.67 2.93 6.14
N TYR A 38 0.23 2.56 7.33
CA TYR A 38 0.56 3.27 8.56
C TYR A 38 1.71 2.56 9.26
N SER A 39 2.80 3.28 9.53
CA SER A 39 3.91 2.71 10.29
C SER A 39 3.40 2.16 11.64
N PRO A 40 3.98 1.05 12.14
CA PRO A 40 3.89 0.70 13.54
C PRO A 40 4.32 1.89 14.41
N THR A 41 3.68 2.03 15.58
CA THR A 41 4.03 3.02 16.60
C THR A 41 5.11 2.46 17.52
N ASP A 42 5.79 3.31 18.30
CA ASP A 42 6.80 2.87 19.29
C ASP A 42 6.25 1.88 20.34
N ALA A 43 4.94 1.84 20.52
CA ALA A 43 4.27 0.88 21.41
C ALA A 43 4.05 -0.52 20.80
N ALA A 44 4.37 -0.74 19.51
CA ALA A 44 4.17 -2.03 18.86
C ALA A 44 5.17 -3.07 19.39
N ASP A 45 4.70 -4.28 19.65
CA ASP A 45 5.58 -5.37 20.05
C ASP A 45 6.35 -5.94 18.83
N GLU A 46 7.35 -6.78 19.10
CA GLU A 46 8.19 -7.38 18.06
C GLU A 46 7.37 -8.24 17.08
N TYR A 47 6.31 -8.90 17.55
CA TYR A 47 5.46 -9.73 16.72
C TYR A 47 4.64 -8.88 15.75
N GLU A 48 4.03 -7.80 16.24
CA GLU A 48 3.29 -6.83 15.43
C GLU A 48 4.19 -6.16 14.39
N LEU A 49 5.40 -5.79 14.79
CA LEU A 49 6.39 -5.16 13.91
C LEU A 49 6.81 -6.12 12.80
N ASN A 50 7.16 -7.36 13.14
CA ASN A 50 7.51 -8.39 12.16
C ASN A 50 6.34 -8.70 11.24
N ALA A 51 5.13 -8.88 11.78
CA ALA A 51 3.93 -9.15 10.99
C ALA A 51 3.63 -8.01 10.00
N PHE A 52 3.88 -6.75 10.37
CA PHE A 52 3.76 -5.61 9.47
C PHE A 52 4.79 -5.67 8.34
N TYR A 53 6.08 -5.84 8.65
CA TYR A 53 7.14 -5.86 7.64
C TYR A 53 7.04 -7.04 6.68
N TYR A 54 6.69 -8.24 7.18
CA TYR A 54 6.45 -9.41 6.33
C TYR A 54 5.30 -9.18 5.34
N GLN A 55 4.17 -8.63 5.81
CA GLN A 55 3.04 -8.33 4.92
C GLN A 55 3.39 -7.24 3.91
N LEU A 56 4.12 -6.21 4.33
CA LEU A 56 4.55 -5.14 3.43
C LEU A 56 5.49 -5.66 2.33
N GLU A 57 6.45 -6.51 2.71
CA GLU A 57 7.35 -7.17 1.77
C GLU A 57 6.58 -8.06 0.79
N GLU A 58 5.63 -8.86 1.26
CA GLU A 58 4.79 -9.72 0.41
C GLU A 58 4.05 -8.90 -0.66
N VAL A 59 3.46 -7.76 -0.27
CA VAL A 59 2.76 -6.87 -1.21
C VAL A 59 3.73 -6.27 -2.22
N ILE A 60 4.88 -5.77 -1.79
CA ILE A 60 5.88 -5.15 -2.68
C ILE A 60 6.43 -6.19 -3.66
N CYS A 61 6.77 -7.39 -3.18
CA CYS A 61 7.33 -8.48 -3.99
C CYS A 61 6.31 -9.08 -4.96
N SER A 62 5.01 -8.95 -4.70
CA SER A 62 3.96 -9.40 -5.63
C SER A 62 3.97 -8.62 -6.95
N ASP A 63 4.45 -7.37 -6.95
CA ASP A 63 4.58 -6.54 -8.15
C ASP A 63 6.05 -6.50 -8.59
N LYS A 64 6.37 -7.28 -9.64
CA LYS A 64 7.73 -7.50 -10.18
C LYS A 64 8.54 -6.23 -10.53
N VAL A 65 7.90 -5.06 -10.58
CA VAL A 65 8.54 -3.77 -10.87
C VAL A 65 7.87 -2.72 -9.98
N TYR A 66 8.61 -2.15 -9.02
CA TYR A 66 8.12 -1.06 -8.17
C TYR A 66 9.00 0.19 -8.31
N HIS A 67 8.36 1.36 -8.35
CA HIS A 67 9.01 2.63 -8.07
C HIS A 67 8.55 3.07 -6.67
N LYS A 68 9.48 3.07 -5.71
CA LYS A 68 9.21 3.44 -4.32
C LYS A 68 9.18 4.97 -4.19
N PHE A 69 8.03 5.51 -3.83
CA PHE A 69 7.87 6.90 -3.40
C PHE A 69 7.31 6.89 -1.98
N VAL A 70 8.13 7.28 -1.00
CA VAL A 70 7.72 7.36 0.41
C VAL A 70 7.35 8.80 0.70
N VAL A 71 6.10 9.02 1.09
CA VAL A 71 5.65 10.29 1.64
C VAL A 71 5.57 10.10 3.14
N GLU A 72 6.49 10.73 3.85
CA GLU A 72 6.43 10.82 5.31
C GLU A 72 5.47 11.96 5.66
N ALA A 73 4.41 11.64 6.41
CA ALA A 73 3.56 12.66 6.99
C ALA A 73 4.28 13.21 8.22
N SER A 74 4.98 14.33 8.07
CA SER A 74 5.42 15.11 9.22
C SER A 74 4.18 15.65 9.93
N THR A 75 3.89 15.13 11.12
CA THR A 75 3.03 15.83 12.07
C THR A 75 3.68 17.18 12.33
N LEU A 76 2.99 18.26 11.93
CA LEU A 76 3.29 19.60 12.42
C LEU A 76 3.10 19.58 13.94
N GLU A 77 4.21 19.53 14.68
CA GLU A 77 4.27 19.98 16.07
C GLU A 77 4.49 21.50 16.13
#